data_AF-A0A1Y3B686-F1
#
_entry.id   AF-A0A1Y3B686-F1
#
_cell.length_a   1.000
_cell.length_b   1.000
_cell.length_c   1.000
_cell.angle_alpha   90.00
_cell.angle_beta   90.00
_cell.angle_gamma   90.00
#
_symmetry.space_group_name_H-M   'P 1'
#
loop_
_entity.id
_entity.type
_entity.pdbx_description
1 polymer ?
#
loop_
_entity_poly.entity_id
_entity_poly.type
_entity_poly.pdbx_seq_one_letter_code
_entity_poly.pdbx_strand_id
1 'polypeptide(L)'
;MAKKIPNKNDLTIKSVTGTNDYSTLSKYSMINKGYCCDPYLKYFINENDSKMKRAPIIHHGYYVRFRAIEYGWQKVLSDSNEQINVIISFGAGFDTSSFRYRNDRNIFIEIDHPEVCRRKADIIRSNPELFGHNKP
;
A
#
# COMPACT_ATOMS: atom_id res chain seq x y z
N MET A 1 36.98 4.65 -9.74
CA MET A 1 35.65 5.28 -9.76
C MET A 1 35.32 5.82 -8.37
N ALA A 2 35.24 7.14 -8.20
CA ALA A 2 34.87 7.74 -6.92
C ALA A 2 33.36 7.56 -6.68
N LYS A 3 32.96 6.96 -5.55
CA LYS A 3 31.55 6.90 -5.13
C LYS A 3 31.09 8.33 -4.85
N LYS A 4 30.13 8.83 -5.63
CA LYS A 4 29.49 10.14 -5.43
C LYS A 4 28.85 10.15 -4.04
N ILE A 5 29.31 11.04 -3.17
CA ILE A 5 28.75 11.19 -1.82
C ILE A 5 27.30 11.68 -1.98
N PRO A 6 26.30 10.98 -1.44
CA PRO A 6 24.90 11.35 -1.63
C PRO A 6 24.59 12.70 -0.96
N ASN A 7 23.79 13.54 -1.62
CA ASN A 7 23.34 14.82 -1.08
C ASN A 7 22.46 14.58 0.16
N LYS A 8 22.50 15.47 1.15
CA LYS A 8 21.67 15.42 2.37
C LYS A 8 20.16 15.32 2.05
N ASN A 9 19.71 15.94 0.96
CA ASN A 9 18.33 15.81 0.48
C ASN A 9 18.04 14.39 -0.03
N ASP A 10 18.96 13.76 -0.76
CA ASP A 10 18.82 12.37 -1.25
C ASP A 10 18.78 11.38 -0.08
N LEU A 11 19.60 11.61 0.95
CA LEU A 11 19.59 10.81 2.18
C LEU A 11 18.27 10.92 2.94
N THR A 12 17.66 12.10 2.95
CA THR A 12 16.38 12.37 3.62
C THR A 12 15.22 11.76 2.84
N ILE A 13 15.23 11.84 1.50
CA ILE A 13 14.26 11.16 0.64
C ILE A 13 14.38 9.64 0.81
N LYS A 14 15.61 9.12 0.88
CA LYS A 14 15.85 7.68 1.08
C LYS A 14 15.39 7.18 2.45
N SER A 15 15.53 7.99 3.51
CA SER A 15 15.03 7.61 4.83
C SER A 15 13.50 7.63 4.89
N VAL A 16 12.85 8.65 4.31
CA VAL A 16 11.39 8.76 4.24
C VAL A 16 10.79 7.62 3.41
N THR A 17 11.33 7.36 2.23
CA THR A 17 10.86 6.25 1.37
C THR A 17 11.12 4.87 1.98
N GLY A 18 12.18 4.71 2.79
CA GLY A 18 12.41 3.50 3.57
C GLY A 18 11.32 3.21 4.61
N THR A 19 10.65 4.25 5.15
CA THR A 19 9.53 4.05 6.12
C THR A 19 8.33 3.32 5.50
N ASN A 20 8.11 3.46 4.19
CA ASN A 20 7.08 2.71 3.46
C ASN A 20 7.33 1.19 3.57
N ASP A 21 8.58 0.76 3.38
CA ASP A 21 8.93 -0.67 3.41
C ASP A 21 8.71 -1.25 4.82
N TYR A 22 9.17 -0.55 5.87
CA TYR A 22 8.91 -0.95 7.26
C TYR A 22 7.42 -1.06 7.58
N SER A 23 6.63 -0.11 7.07
CA SER A 23 5.19 -0.06 7.32
C SER A 23 4.45 -1.18 6.59
N THR A 24 4.78 -1.39 5.32
CA THR A 24 4.22 -2.46 4.48
C THR A 24 4.53 -3.83 5.09
N LEU A 25 5.77 -4.04 5.55
CA LEU A 25 6.15 -5.28 6.24
C LEU A 25 5.39 -5.52 7.54
N SER A 26 5.14 -4.46 8.31
CA SER A 26 4.41 -4.60 9.57
C SER A 26 2.94 -4.94 9.33
N LYS A 27 2.32 -4.30 8.33
CA LYS A 27 0.97 -4.62 7.85
C LYS A 27 0.91 -6.07 7.31
N TYR A 28 1.87 -6.49 6.48
CA TYR A 28 1.94 -7.85 5.95
C TYR A 28 2.14 -8.92 7.03
N SER A 29 3.04 -8.67 7.99
CA SER A 29 3.28 -9.58 9.12
C SER A 29 1.99 -9.82 9.91
N MET A 30 1.20 -8.77 10.16
CA MET A 30 -0.11 -8.86 10.80
C MET A 30 -1.10 -9.68 9.95
N ILE A 31 -1.19 -9.44 8.64
CA ILE A 31 -2.07 -10.19 7.72
C ILE A 31 -1.71 -11.67 7.70
N ASN A 32 -0.42 -12.01 7.63
CA ASN A 32 0.06 -13.39 7.66
C ASN A 32 -0.23 -14.11 9.00
N LYS A 33 -0.52 -13.36 10.06
CA LYS A 33 -1.01 -13.89 11.35
C LYS A 33 -2.53 -14.01 11.44
N GLY A 34 -3.27 -13.65 10.38
CA GLY A 34 -4.71 -13.82 10.29
C GLY A 34 -5.54 -12.70 10.94
N TYR A 35 -4.93 -11.60 11.35
CA TYR A 35 -5.66 -10.47 11.94
C TYR A 35 -6.59 -9.78 10.94
N CYS A 36 -6.20 -9.72 9.65
CA CYS A 36 -6.97 -9.10 8.58
C CYS A 36 -6.75 -9.83 7.24
N CYS A 37 -7.63 -9.58 6.27
CA CYS A 37 -7.49 -10.10 4.92
C CYS A 37 -7.13 -8.98 3.93
N ASP A 38 -6.03 -9.17 3.21
CA ASP A 38 -5.58 -8.31 2.12
C ASP A 38 -4.81 -9.17 1.11
N PRO A 39 -5.45 -9.62 0.02
CA PRO A 39 -4.84 -10.59 -0.89
C PRO A 39 -3.72 -9.99 -1.76
N TYR A 40 -3.62 -8.66 -1.81
CA TYR A 40 -2.73 -7.94 -2.72
C TYR A 40 -1.40 -7.57 -2.06
N LEU A 41 -1.39 -7.26 -0.76
CA LEU A 41 -0.22 -6.68 -0.10
C LEU A 41 1.04 -7.56 -0.20
N LYS A 42 0.86 -8.89 -0.26
CA LYS A 42 1.95 -9.86 -0.36
C LYS A 42 2.86 -9.65 -1.59
N TYR A 43 2.33 -9.09 -2.68
CA TYR A 43 3.09 -8.82 -3.91
C TYR A 43 3.98 -7.58 -3.82
N PHE A 44 3.79 -6.75 -2.78
CA PHE A 44 4.59 -5.55 -2.53
C PHE A 44 5.69 -5.78 -1.49
N ILE A 45 5.94 -7.04 -1.12
CA ILE A 45 6.95 -7.45 -0.14
C ILE A 45 8.08 -8.19 -0.85
N ASN A 46 9.33 -7.84 -0.53
CA ASN A 46 10.47 -8.63 -0.97
C ASN A 46 10.50 -9.97 -0.22
N GLU A 47 10.87 -11.05 -0.91
CA GLU A 47 10.93 -12.39 -0.32
C GLU A 47 11.82 -12.46 0.94
N ASN A 48 12.95 -11.76 0.93
CA ASN A 48 13.87 -11.69 2.07
C ASN A 48 13.22 -11.06 3.31
N ASP A 49 12.37 -10.05 3.09
CA ASP A 49 11.74 -9.30 4.17
C ASP A 49 10.49 -10.01 4.71
N SER A 50 9.87 -10.90 3.91
CA SER A 50 8.67 -11.67 4.30
C SER A 50 8.85 -12.54 5.56
N LYS A 51 10.11 -12.91 5.87
CA LYS A 51 10.48 -13.73 7.04
C LYS A 51 10.69 -12.89 8.31
N MET A 52 10.71 -11.56 8.21
CA MET A 52 10.92 -10.70 9.37
C MET A 52 9.74 -10.78 10.34
N LYS A 53 10.03 -11.11 11.60
CA LYS A 53 9.03 -11.12 12.67
C LYS A 53 8.80 -9.70 13.21
N ARG A 54 7.58 -9.44 13.67
CA ARG A 54 7.19 -8.25 14.42
C ARG A 54 6.64 -8.68 15.77
N ALA A 55 6.83 -7.84 16.79
CA ALA A 55 6.26 -8.10 18.11
C ALA A 55 4.72 -8.04 18.05
N PRO A 56 3.99 -8.82 18.87
CA PRO A 56 2.53 -8.84 18.86
C PRO A 56 1.88 -7.46 19.03
N ILE A 57 2.49 -6.58 19.84
CA ILE A 57 2.00 -5.20 20.03
C ILE A 57 1.98 -4.37 18.73
N ILE A 58 2.92 -4.64 17.81
CA ILE A 58 2.94 -3.99 16.49
C ILE A 58 1.76 -4.47 15.65
N HIS A 59 1.43 -5.77 15.71
CA HIS A 59 0.26 -6.30 15.01
C HIS A 59 -1.03 -5.65 15.51
N HIS A 60 -1.18 -5.44 16.82
CA HIS A 60 -2.34 -4.75 17.38
C HIS A 60 -2.46 -3.31 16.88
N GLY A 61 -1.36 -2.56 16.86
CA GLY A 61 -1.36 -1.18 16.34
C GLY A 61 -1.77 -1.12 14.86
N TYR A 62 -1.23 -2.02 14.03
CA TYR A 62 -1.59 -2.11 12.62
C TYR A 62 -3.03 -2.61 12.41
N TYR A 63 -3.54 -3.47 13.29
CA TYR A 63 -4.90 -3.97 13.22
C TYR A 63 -5.90 -2.84 13.44
N VAL A 64 -5.69 -2.04 14.49
CA VAL A 64 -6.53 -0.86 14.77
C VAL A 64 -6.47 0.12 13.60
N ARG A 65 -5.28 0.42 13.08
CA ARG A 65 -5.11 1.28 11.90
C ARG A 65 -5.87 0.75 10.68
N PHE A 66 -5.75 -0.55 10.40
CA PHE A 66 -6.42 -1.19 9.27
C PHE A 66 -7.94 -1.09 9.41
N ARG A 67 -8.48 -1.45 10.57
CA ARG A 67 -9.92 -1.44 10.84
C ARG A 67 -10.52 -0.04 10.82
N ALA A 68 -9.78 0.97 11.29
CA ALA A 68 -10.21 2.36 11.23
C ALA A 68 -10.39 2.85 9.78
N ILE A 69 -9.42 2.53 8.90
CA ILE A 69 -9.51 2.87 7.48
C ILE A 69 -10.61 2.05 6.78
N GLU A 70 -10.72 0.76 7.08
CA GLU A 70 -11.78 -0.11 6.55
C GLU A 70 -13.18 0.39 6.91
N TYR A 71 -13.37 0.85 8.14
CA TYR A 71 -14.62 1.47 8.58
C TYR A 71 -14.93 2.75 7.78
N GLY A 72 -13.91 3.59 7.54
CA GLY A 72 -14.05 4.78 6.69
C GLY A 72 -14.49 4.42 5.27
N TRP A 73 -13.86 3.40 4.67
CA TRP A 73 -14.27 2.91 3.35
C TRP A 73 -15.71 2.41 3.32
N GLN A 74 -16.10 1.62 4.31
CA GLN A 74 -17.46 1.10 4.40
C GLN A 74 -18.49 2.24 4.46
N LYS A 75 -18.20 3.34 5.16
CA LYS A 75 -19.12 4.49 5.26
C LYS A 75 -19.18 5.33 3.99
N VAL A 76 -18.03 5.60 3.37
CA VAL A 76 -17.98 6.44 2.16
C VAL A 76 -18.51 5.69 0.94
N LEU A 77 -18.28 4.37 0.87
CA LEU A 77 -18.64 3.55 -0.29
C LEU A 77 -19.99 2.83 -0.13
N SER A 78 -20.64 2.88 1.05
CA SER A 78 -21.97 2.29 1.25
C SER A 78 -23.10 3.08 0.61
N ASP A 79 -22.87 4.35 0.28
CA ASP A 79 -23.93 5.19 -0.27
C ASP A 79 -24.25 4.74 -1.71
N SER A 80 -25.50 4.35 -1.94
CA SER A 80 -25.94 3.68 -3.17
C SER A 80 -26.23 4.64 -4.30
N ASN A 81 -25.99 5.94 -4.10
CA ASN A 81 -26.19 6.95 -5.13
C ASN A 81 -25.33 6.62 -6.36
N GLU A 82 -25.81 6.92 -7.57
CA GLU A 82 -25.11 6.67 -8.84
C GLU A 82 -23.87 7.58 -9.04
N GLN A 83 -23.35 8.16 -7.95
CA GLN A 83 -22.24 9.11 -7.99
C GLN A 83 -20.90 8.40 -8.11
N ILE A 84 -20.00 9.03 -8.87
CA ILE A 84 -18.59 8.65 -8.96
C ILE A 84 -17.86 9.13 -7.71
N ASN A 85 -17.13 8.24 -7.05
CA ASN A 85 -16.26 8.53 -5.93
C ASN A 85 -14.84 8.80 -6.44
N VAL A 86 -14.30 9.99 -6.17
CA VAL A 86 -12.88 10.30 -6.42
C VAL A 86 -12.14 10.29 -5.09
N ILE A 87 -11.24 9.32 -4.94
CA ILE A 87 -10.44 9.09 -3.75
C ILE A 87 -9.01 9.55 -4.03
N ILE A 88 -8.49 10.46 -3.21
CA ILE A 88 -7.10 10.91 -3.28
C ILE A 88 -6.35 10.44 -2.04
N SER A 89 -5.36 9.56 -2.22
CA SER A 89 -4.50 9.05 -1.14
C SER A 89 -3.14 9.74 -1.18
N PHE A 90 -2.84 10.52 -0.15
CA PHE A 90 -1.54 11.19 0.01
C PHE A 90 -0.58 10.32 0.82
N GLY A 91 0.62 10.08 0.30
CA GLY A 91 1.57 9.14 0.90
C GLY A 91 1.01 7.72 0.85
N ALA A 92 0.44 7.33 -0.29
CA ALA A 92 -0.27 6.06 -0.46
C ALA A 92 0.65 4.85 -0.23
N GLY A 93 1.95 4.99 -0.45
CA GLY A 93 2.90 3.89 -0.32
C GLY A 93 2.46 2.69 -1.15
N PHE A 94 2.61 1.50 -0.57
CA PHE A 94 2.07 0.25 -1.12
C PHE A 94 0.68 -0.10 -0.57
N ASP A 95 -0.17 0.89 -0.27
CA ASP A 95 -1.57 0.61 0.06
C ASP A 95 -2.29 -0.07 -1.11
N THR A 96 -3.25 -0.94 -0.79
CA THR A 96 -3.92 -1.83 -1.73
C THR A 96 -5.44 -1.58 -1.78
N SER A 97 -5.92 -0.51 -1.14
CA SER A 97 -7.35 -0.15 -1.09
C SER A 97 -7.92 0.03 -2.50
N SER A 98 -7.14 0.60 -3.42
CA SER A 98 -7.52 0.78 -4.82
C SER A 98 -7.81 -0.54 -5.56
N PHE A 99 -7.23 -1.66 -5.11
CA PHE A 99 -7.51 -3.01 -5.63
C PHE A 99 -8.64 -3.69 -4.86
N ARG A 100 -8.72 -3.47 -3.54
CA ARG A 100 -9.73 -4.09 -2.68
C ARG A 100 -11.13 -3.51 -2.86
N TYR A 101 -11.22 -2.22 -3.15
CA TYR A 101 -12.48 -1.49 -3.31
C TYR A 101 -12.71 -1.03 -4.76
N ARG A 102 -12.06 -1.71 -5.71
CA ARG A 102 -12.23 -1.43 -7.14
C ARG A 102 -13.66 -1.72 -7.57
N ASN A 103 -14.26 -0.75 -8.24
CA ASN A 103 -15.51 -0.90 -9.00
C ASN A 103 -15.56 0.23 -10.06
N ASP A 104 -16.60 0.24 -10.89
CA ASP A 104 -16.73 1.23 -11.98
C ASP A 104 -17.00 2.67 -11.51
N ARG A 105 -17.28 2.87 -10.22
CA ARG A 105 -17.59 4.17 -9.61
C ARG A 105 -16.44 4.74 -8.78
N ASN A 106 -15.45 3.94 -8.43
CA ASN A 106 -14.39 4.34 -7.51
C ASN A 106 -13.09 4.63 -8.28
N ILE A 107 -12.77 5.91 -8.41
CA ILE A 107 -11.52 6.38 -9.01
C ILE A 107 -10.53 6.66 -7.90
N PHE A 108 -9.45 5.87 -7.85
CA PHE A 108 -8.36 6.06 -6.89
C PHE A 108 -7.20 6.81 -7.54
N ILE A 109 -6.78 7.90 -6.91
CA ILE A 109 -5.60 8.70 -7.26
C ILE A 109 -4.63 8.60 -6.09
N GLU A 110 -3.47 8.02 -6.33
CA GLU A 110 -2.43 7.83 -5.32
C GLU A 110 -1.28 8.78 -5.59
N ILE A 111 -0.87 9.52 -4.55
CA ILE A 111 0.20 10.51 -4.61
C ILE A 111 1.29 10.09 -3.63
N ASP A 112 2.51 9.94 -4.11
CA ASP A 112 3.68 9.61 -3.30
C ASP A 112 4.97 10.13 -3.97
N HIS A 113 6.11 9.91 -3.33
CA HIS A 113 7.42 10.17 -3.90
C HIS A 113 7.63 9.36 -5.20
N PRO A 114 8.29 9.95 -6.22
CA PRO A 114 8.46 9.31 -7.53
C PRO A 114 9.06 7.91 -7.48
N GLU A 115 9.99 7.64 -6.55
CA GLU A 115 10.60 6.32 -6.38
C GLU A 115 9.60 5.27 -5.88
N VAL A 116 8.74 5.62 -4.92
CA VAL A 116 7.70 4.74 -4.38
C VAL A 116 6.66 4.46 -5.45
N CYS A 117 6.20 5.50 -6.16
CA CYS A 117 5.27 5.37 -7.28
C CYS A 117 5.83 4.48 -8.38
N ARG A 118 7.11 4.64 -8.74
CA ARG A 118 7.77 3.82 -9.77
C ARG A 118 7.80 2.35 -9.35
N ARG A 119 8.28 2.05 -8.14
CA ARG A 119 8.30 0.68 -7.60
C ARG A 119 6.92 0.04 -7.60
N LYS A 120 5.90 0.77 -7.16
CA LYS A 120 4.51 0.29 -7.15
C LYS A 120 4.02 0.00 -8.57
N ALA A 121 4.25 0.93 -9.50
CA ALA A 121 3.84 0.79 -10.89
C ALA A 121 4.55 -0.39 -11.60
N ASP A 122 5.83 -0.62 -11.31
CA ASP A 122 6.58 -1.73 -11.89
C ASP A 122 6.05 -3.09 -11.42
N ILE A 123 5.70 -3.21 -10.14
CA ILE A 123 5.03 -4.41 -9.58
C ILE A 123 3.67 -4.63 -10.25
N ILE A 124 2.85 -3.57 -10.38
CA ILE A 124 1.53 -3.64 -11.02
C ILE A 124 1.65 -4.09 -12.48
N ARG A 125 2.55 -3.48 -13.26
CA ARG A 125 2.75 -3.80 -14.67
C ARG A 125 3.28 -5.21 -14.90
N SER A 126 4.05 -5.73 -13.96
CA SER A 126 4.59 -7.09 -14.03
C SER A 126 3.57 -8.17 -13.67
N ASN A 127 2.40 -7.78 -13.14
CA ASN A 127 1.35 -8.70 -12.69
C ASN A 127 -0.05 -8.23 -13.18
N PRO A 128 -0.26 -8.10 -14.50
CA PRO A 128 -1.48 -7.53 -15.06
C PRO A 128 -2.73 -8.36 -14.76
N GLU A 129 -2.61 -9.68 -14.59
CA GLU A 129 -3.70 -10.57 -14.21
C GLU A 129 -4.19 -10.35 -12.76
N LEU A 130 -3.33 -9.81 -11.89
CA LEU A 130 -3.65 -9.53 -10.49
C LEU A 130 -4.17 -8.10 -10.28
N PHE A 131 -3.65 -7.14 -11.05
CA PHE A 131 -3.90 -5.71 -10.83
C PHE A 131 -4.55 -4.99 -12.00
N GLY A 132 -4.62 -5.63 -13.17
CA GLY A 132 -5.26 -5.09 -14.35
C GLY A 132 -6.76 -4.93 -14.16
N HIS A 133 -7.35 -4.02 -14.94
CA HIS A 133 -8.79 -4.10 -15.18
C HIS A 133 -8.99 -5.28 -16.11
N ASN A 134 -9.71 -6.32 -15.65
CA ASN A 134 -10.53 -7.07 -16.60
C ASN A 134 -11.49 -6.03 -17.16
N LYS A 135 -11.18 -5.50 -18.35
CA LYS A 135 -12.22 -4.88 -19.15
C LYS A 135 -13.30 -5.96 -19.36
N PRO A 136 -14.58 -5.59 -19.30
CA PRO A 136 -15.65 -6.50 -19.73
C PRO A 136 -15.39 -6.99 -21.17
#